data_AF-A0A8K0IFP0-F1
#
_entry.id   AF-A0A8K0IFP0-F1
#
_cell.length_a   1.000
_cell.length_b   1.000
_cell.length_c   1.000
_cell.angle_alpha   90.00
_cell.angle_beta   90.00
_cell.angle_gamma   90.00
#
_symmetry.space_group_name_H-M   'P 1'
#
loop_
_entity.id
_entity.type
_entity.pdbx_description
1 polymer ?
#
loop_
_entity_poly.entity_id
_entity_poly.type
_entity_poly.pdbx_seq_one_letter_code
_entity_poly.pdbx_strand_id
1 'polypeptide(L)'
;MPHHWDRREDTSLQLANFRRHKRKTLKKTPGKVTTCPSHKPVEHNPPGKDSSNKIASMIGKAADYAGSAKSKKRSLYIPTITNHTQVWWVPNVVVAHQKEGIEVVHLASGRTICKLHLLEGGLHADINGDGVLDHVQVVGGNGAEQTVVSGSMEVLKPCWAVATSGVPVREQLFNASICHYHFNIFQHGDFARSFGRTADAGSLEVATPILVHTDDGHRHRKGSHGDVIFLTNQGEVTSYSPGLHGNDAIWRWQLSTGATWSNLPSPSGMIENVVVPTLKPFPLRANDNKEVIIAAGDQEAVVISGGGSMLTSIELPGSPTHALVLEDLSGDGLTDVILVTSGGVYGFVQSRQPGALFFSTLVGCLMVIMAVLFVSQHPNSINKGKPRTSADHRHIGSSQ
;
A
#
# COMPACT_ATOMS: atom_id res chain seq x y z
N MET A 1 -4.85 3.02 9.95
CA MET A 1 -4.39 1.60 9.97
C MET A 1 -5.60 0.77 9.58
N PRO A 2 -5.61 0.17 8.38
CA PRO A 2 -6.62 -0.81 8.02
C PRO A 2 -6.34 -2.15 8.71
N HIS A 3 -7.38 -2.86 9.13
CA HIS A 3 -7.34 -4.22 9.65
C HIS A 3 -8.46 -5.02 8.99
N HIS A 4 -8.12 -6.18 8.47
CA HIS A 4 -9.05 -7.20 8.03
C HIS A 4 -8.49 -8.55 8.46
N TRP A 5 -9.36 -9.53 8.67
CA TRP A 5 -8.98 -10.88 8.99
C TRP A 5 -10.07 -11.83 8.53
N ASP A 6 -9.75 -12.68 7.56
CA ASP A 6 -10.62 -13.75 7.11
C ASP A 6 -9.99 -15.13 7.35
N ARG A 7 -8.64 -15.19 7.31
CA ARG A 7 -7.89 -16.44 7.41
C ARG A 7 -6.68 -16.31 8.32
N ARG A 8 -6.12 -17.45 8.69
CA ARG A 8 -4.94 -17.53 9.57
C ARG A 8 -3.74 -16.78 8.98
N GLU A 9 -3.62 -16.77 7.66
CA GLU A 9 -2.52 -16.13 6.95
C GLU A 9 -2.60 -14.60 6.97
N ASP A 10 -3.77 -14.03 7.29
CA ASP A 10 -3.95 -12.58 7.44
C ASP A 10 -3.40 -12.06 8.79
N THR A 11 -2.98 -12.97 9.68
CA THR A 11 -2.31 -12.58 10.92
C THR A 11 -0.97 -11.93 10.62
N SER A 12 -0.85 -10.65 10.97
CA SER A 12 0.36 -9.87 10.75
C SER A 12 0.89 -9.28 12.06
N LEU A 13 2.22 -9.22 12.17
CA LEU A 13 2.94 -8.67 13.31
C LEU A 13 3.78 -7.49 12.84
N GLN A 14 3.50 -6.31 13.38
CA GLN A 14 4.19 -5.08 13.00
C GLN A 14 4.95 -4.49 14.18
N LEU A 15 6.20 -4.12 13.96
CA LEU A 15 7.00 -3.42 14.96
C LEU A 15 6.58 -1.95 15.03
N ALA A 16 6.30 -1.44 16.23
CA ALA A 16 5.93 -0.03 16.42
C ALA A 16 6.61 0.61 17.64
N ASN A 17 6.56 1.95 17.69
CA ASN A 17 7.02 2.74 18.84
C ASN A 17 5.84 3.47 19.50
N PHE A 18 5.56 3.14 20.75
CA PHE A 18 4.53 3.78 21.56
C PHE A 18 5.18 4.65 22.63
N ARG A 19 4.78 5.93 22.66
CA ARG A 19 5.21 6.85 23.71
C ARG A 19 4.15 6.94 24.78
N ARG A 20 4.56 6.75 26.03
CA ARG A 20 3.70 7.05 27.17
C ARG A 20 3.40 8.54 27.19
N HIS A 21 2.16 8.91 26.89
CA HIS A 21 1.71 10.28 27.09
C HIS A 21 1.83 10.62 28.59
N LYS A 22 2.45 11.77 28.90
CA LYS A 22 2.40 12.32 30.26
C LYS A 22 0.93 12.60 30.58
N ARG A 23 0.31 11.79 31.44
CA ARG A 23 -1.01 12.12 31.98
C ARG A 23 -0.90 13.53 32.56
N LYS A 24 -1.79 14.44 32.14
CA LYS A 24 -1.99 15.69 32.88
C LYS A 24 -2.23 15.26 34.32
N THR A 25 -1.35 15.66 35.23
CA THR A 25 -1.57 15.49 36.66
C THR A 25 -2.85 16.27 36.96
N LEU A 26 -3.99 15.57 37.03
CA LEU A 26 -5.15 16.05 37.76
C LEU A 26 -4.61 16.48 39.12
N LYS A 27 -4.79 17.76 39.47
CA LYS A 27 -4.39 18.32 40.76
C LYS A 27 -4.90 17.35 41.84
N LYS A 28 -3.99 16.58 42.44
CA LYS A 28 -4.28 15.88 43.67
C LYS A 28 -4.63 16.97 44.67
N THR A 29 -5.87 16.98 45.13
CA THR A 29 -6.25 17.68 46.36
C THR A 29 -5.28 17.23 47.46
N PRO A 30 -4.67 18.16 48.20
CA PRO A 30 -3.62 17.82 49.16
C PRO A 30 -4.22 17.09 50.36
N GLY A 31 -4.28 15.77 50.28
CA GLY A 31 -4.41 14.89 51.43
C GLY A 31 -3.07 14.82 52.16
N LYS A 32 -3.09 15.20 53.44
CA LYS A 32 -1.98 15.25 54.39
C LYS A 32 -1.07 14.01 54.31
N VAL A 33 0.18 14.20 53.88
CA VAL A 33 1.21 13.15 53.88
C VAL A 33 1.98 13.21 55.18
N THR A 34 1.86 12.15 55.98
CA THR A 34 2.66 11.89 57.17
C THR A 34 4.11 11.66 56.76
N THR A 35 5.01 12.42 57.36
CA THR A 35 6.47 12.35 57.19
C THR A 35 7.05 11.04 57.72
N CYS A 36 7.90 10.39 56.92
CA CYS A 36 8.94 9.46 57.40
C CYS A 36 10.27 9.87 56.77
N PRO A 37 11.34 10.07 57.56
CA PRO A 37 12.61 10.59 57.07
C PRO A 37 13.53 9.44 56.63
N SER A 38 14.03 9.50 55.41
CA SER A 38 15.27 8.80 55.06
C SER A 38 16.13 9.67 54.15
N HIS A 39 17.19 10.18 54.75
CA HIS A 39 18.26 10.93 54.15
C HIS A 39 19.18 9.96 53.40
N LYS A 40 19.51 10.23 52.13
CA LYS A 40 20.70 9.67 51.47
C LYS A 40 21.46 10.80 50.77
N PRO A 41 22.77 10.95 51.03
CA PRO A 41 23.57 11.98 50.40
C PRO A 41 23.90 11.60 48.95
N VAL A 42 24.05 12.63 48.11
CA VAL A 42 24.60 12.54 46.76
C VAL A 42 26.10 12.71 46.88
N GLU A 43 26.87 11.71 46.45
CA GLU A 43 28.32 11.82 46.30
C GLU A 43 28.69 11.45 44.87
N HIS A 44 29.26 12.40 44.14
CA HIS A 44 29.74 12.23 42.78
C HIS A 44 31.12 12.89 42.73
N ASN A 45 32.20 12.11 42.86
CA ASN A 45 33.55 12.50 42.47
C ASN A 45 34.40 11.23 42.27
N PRO A 46 34.89 10.94 41.04
CA PRO A 46 35.91 9.91 40.85
C PRO A 46 37.29 10.38 41.37
N PRO A 47 38.17 9.48 41.82
CA PRO A 47 39.44 9.84 42.47
C PRO A 47 40.47 10.40 41.47
N GLY A 48 41.24 11.41 41.90
CA GLY A 48 42.48 11.81 41.22
C GLY A 48 42.40 12.98 40.24
N LYS A 49 41.48 13.93 40.43
CA LYS A 49 41.37 15.13 39.59
C LYS A 49 41.48 16.40 40.41
N ASP A 50 42.70 16.73 40.82
CA ASP A 50 42.99 18.00 41.50
C ASP A 50 42.87 19.15 40.49
N SER A 51 41.76 19.89 40.55
CA SER A 51 41.44 21.01 39.68
C SER A 51 42.25 22.29 39.98
N SER A 52 43.25 22.23 40.86
CA SER A 52 43.99 23.40 41.34
C SER A 52 45.21 23.76 40.50
N ASN A 53 45.67 22.90 39.58
CA ASN A 53 46.85 23.17 38.74
C ASN A 53 46.49 23.29 37.25
N LYS A 54 46.49 24.53 36.73
CA LYS A 54 46.11 24.86 35.34
C LYS A 54 46.97 24.15 34.29
N ILE A 55 48.24 23.86 34.60
CA ILE A 55 49.20 23.20 33.69
C ILE A 55 48.86 21.71 33.50
N ALA A 56 48.42 21.02 34.57
CA ALA A 56 48.01 19.61 34.49
C ALA A 56 46.74 19.43 33.64
N SER A 57 45.84 20.42 33.63
CA SER A 57 44.61 20.38 32.81
C SER A 57 44.86 20.53 31.31
N MET A 58 45.94 21.22 30.92
CA MET A 58 46.30 21.43 29.51
C MET A 58 47.06 20.23 28.93
N ILE A 59 47.94 19.61 29.72
CA ILE A 59 48.66 18.39 29.31
C ILE A 59 47.69 17.21 29.18
N GLY A 60 46.71 17.09 30.10
CA GLY A 60 45.66 16.06 30.00
C GLY A 60 44.81 16.19 28.73
N LYS A 61 44.43 17.43 28.33
CA LYS A 61 43.67 17.66 27.10
C LYS A 61 44.46 17.35 25.83
N ALA A 62 45.78 17.57 25.83
CA ALA A 62 46.64 17.26 24.69
C ALA A 62 46.88 15.75 24.54
N ALA A 63 47.03 15.02 25.65
CA ALA A 63 47.15 13.56 25.66
C ALA A 63 45.86 12.86 25.18
N ASP A 64 44.68 13.38 25.59
CA ASP A 64 43.38 12.86 25.12
C ASP A 64 43.17 13.10 23.61
N TYR A 65 43.68 14.21 23.08
CA TYR A 65 43.56 14.53 21.65
C TYR A 65 44.47 13.63 20.78
N ALA A 66 45.69 13.36 21.25
CA ALA A 66 46.66 12.51 20.58
C ALA A 66 46.27 11.00 20.61
N GLY A 67 45.52 10.57 21.63
CA GLY A 67 45.02 9.19 21.73
C GLY A 67 43.75 8.88 20.92
N SER A 68 43.10 9.87 20.33
CA SER A 68 41.78 9.72 19.68
C SER A 68 41.83 9.23 18.22
N ALA A 69 43.02 9.06 17.64
CA ALA A 69 43.20 8.54 16.29
C ALA A 69 43.04 7.00 16.23
N LYS A 70 41.86 6.49 16.57
CA LYS A 70 41.46 5.12 16.22
C LYS A 70 40.53 5.17 15.02
N SER A 71 40.95 4.51 13.93
CA SER A 71 40.16 4.35 12.71
C SER A 71 38.75 3.86 13.03
N LYS A 72 37.73 4.57 12.57
CA LYS A 72 36.32 4.14 12.67
C LYS A 72 36.12 2.82 11.90
N LYS A 73 36.29 1.68 12.58
CA LYS A 73 35.52 0.48 12.22
C LYS A 73 34.08 0.79 12.61
N ARG A 74 33.16 0.80 11.63
CA ARG A 74 31.72 0.81 11.90
C ARG A 74 31.41 -0.43 12.73
N SER A 75 31.27 -0.28 14.04
CA SER A 75 30.55 -1.28 14.83
C SER A 75 29.09 -1.19 14.39
N LEU A 76 28.52 -2.31 13.98
CA LEU A 76 27.07 -2.47 13.93
C LEU A 76 26.56 -2.38 15.36
N TYR A 77 26.20 -1.16 15.79
CA TYR A 77 25.53 -0.96 17.06
C TYR A 77 24.10 -1.48 16.92
N ILE A 78 23.88 -2.69 17.42
CA ILE A 78 22.54 -3.24 17.64
C ILE A 78 22.11 -2.71 19.02
N PRO A 79 21.14 -1.77 19.11
CA PRO A 79 20.71 -1.26 20.39
C PRO A 79 20.05 -2.37 21.20
N THR A 80 20.66 -2.73 22.33
CA THR A 80 20.01 -3.61 23.31
C THR A 80 18.82 -2.85 23.91
N ILE A 81 17.61 -3.32 23.64
CA ILE A 81 16.37 -2.75 24.18
C ILE A 81 16.38 -2.95 25.69
N THR A 82 16.58 -1.87 26.43
CA THR A 82 16.47 -1.85 27.90
C THR A 82 15.31 -0.94 28.29
N ASN A 83 14.87 -1.00 29.56
CA ASN A 83 13.81 -0.13 30.09
C ASN A 83 14.12 1.38 29.99
N HIS A 84 15.35 1.75 29.60
CA HIS A 84 15.84 3.12 29.51
C HIS A 84 16.22 3.56 28.08
N THR A 85 15.97 2.76 27.04
CA THR A 85 16.25 3.21 25.66
C THR A 85 15.29 4.33 25.27
N GLN A 86 15.76 5.57 25.35
CA GLN A 86 15.03 6.79 24.96
C GLN A 86 15.09 7.08 23.45
N VAL A 87 15.55 6.11 22.66
CA VAL A 87 15.76 6.28 21.23
C VAL A 87 14.42 6.13 20.52
N TRP A 88 13.94 7.21 19.90
CA TRP A 88 12.58 7.29 19.36
C TRP A 88 12.30 6.40 18.14
N TRP A 89 13.34 5.94 17.46
CA TRP A 89 13.22 5.05 16.29
C TRP A 89 13.28 3.56 16.66
N VAL A 90 13.56 3.21 17.91
CA VAL A 90 13.63 1.81 18.34
C VAL A 90 12.21 1.33 18.66
N PRO A 91 11.70 0.27 17.99
CA PRO A 91 10.41 -0.30 18.35
C PRO A 91 10.41 -0.78 19.79
N ASN A 92 9.32 -0.52 20.52
CA ASN A 92 9.13 -1.02 21.89
C ASN A 92 7.89 -1.92 22.03
N VAL A 93 7.11 -2.07 20.95
CA VAL A 93 5.94 -2.93 20.92
C VAL A 93 5.85 -3.71 19.60
N VAL A 94 5.15 -4.84 19.66
CA VAL A 94 4.59 -5.53 18.50
C VAL A 94 3.10 -5.24 18.47
N VAL A 95 2.60 -4.77 17.33
CA VAL A 95 1.17 -4.67 17.02
C VAL A 95 0.79 -5.92 16.25
N ALA A 96 -0.01 -6.78 16.87
CA ALA A 96 -0.49 -8.02 16.30
C ALA A 96 -1.93 -7.82 15.79
N HIS A 97 -2.11 -7.99 14.48
CA HIS A 97 -3.43 -8.08 13.86
C HIS A 97 -3.83 -9.55 13.85
N GLN A 98 -4.89 -9.90 14.58
CA GLN A 98 -5.35 -11.27 14.78
C GLN A 98 -6.84 -11.38 14.46
N LYS A 99 -7.35 -12.60 14.47
CA LYS A 99 -8.78 -12.92 14.32
C LYS A 99 -9.70 -12.07 15.22
N GLU A 100 -9.32 -11.94 16.49
CA GLU A 100 -10.14 -11.25 17.50
C GLU A 100 -9.96 -9.72 17.47
N GLY A 101 -9.14 -9.19 16.58
CA GLY A 101 -8.80 -7.76 16.46
C GLY A 101 -7.32 -7.47 16.67
N ILE A 102 -7.01 -6.31 17.26
CA ILE A 102 -5.65 -5.78 17.34
C ILE A 102 -5.13 -5.85 18.77
N GLU A 103 -3.96 -6.44 18.96
CA GLU A 103 -3.28 -6.54 20.25
C GLU A 103 -1.92 -5.85 20.21
N VAL A 104 -1.61 -5.04 21.23
CA VAL A 104 -0.30 -4.39 21.36
C VAL A 104 0.46 -5.05 22.50
N VAL A 105 1.58 -5.69 22.17
CA VAL A 105 2.43 -6.44 23.10
C VAL A 105 3.75 -5.73 23.30
N HIS A 106 4.14 -5.48 24.55
CA HIS A 106 5.43 -4.87 24.87
C HIS A 106 6.59 -5.81 24.57
N LEU A 107 7.52 -5.41 23.70
CA LEU A 107 8.61 -6.26 23.20
C LEU A 107 9.48 -6.84 24.31
N ALA A 108 9.88 -6.01 25.29
CA ALA A 108 10.84 -6.44 26.30
C ALA A 108 10.23 -7.31 27.40
N SER A 109 8.91 -7.21 27.65
CA SER A 109 8.26 -7.95 28.75
C SER A 109 7.27 -9.01 28.29
N GLY A 110 6.92 -9.06 27.00
CA GLY A 110 5.87 -9.92 26.47
C GLY A 110 4.48 -9.64 27.03
N ARG A 111 4.26 -8.49 27.67
CA ARG A 111 2.96 -8.15 28.30
C ARG A 111 2.11 -7.37 27.33
N THR A 112 0.84 -7.72 27.24
CA THR A 112 -0.17 -6.93 26.52
C THR A 112 -0.33 -5.55 27.17
N ILE A 113 -0.18 -4.50 26.37
CA ILE A 113 -0.39 -3.10 26.78
C ILE A 113 -1.86 -2.72 26.60
N CYS A 114 -2.43 -3.07 25.45
CA CYS A 114 -3.83 -2.85 25.13
C CYS A 114 -4.28 -3.84 24.05
N LYS A 115 -5.59 -4.12 24.04
CA LYS A 115 -6.26 -4.95 23.03
C LYS A 115 -7.52 -4.22 22.58
N LEU A 116 -7.78 -4.27 21.29
CA LEU A 116 -8.98 -3.76 20.65
C LEU A 116 -9.68 -4.95 19.99
N HIS A 117 -10.85 -5.31 20.52
CA HIS A 117 -11.67 -6.36 19.95
C HIS A 117 -12.42 -5.83 18.72
N LEU A 118 -12.31 -6.53 17.61
CA LEU A 118 -12.94 -6.17 16.34
C LEU A 118 -13.78 -7.34 15.86
N LEU A 119 -14.90 -7.02 15.22
CA LEU A 119 -15.77 -8.04 14.62
C LEU A 119 -15.04 -8.74 13.48
N GLU A 120 -15.24 -10.05 13.39
CA GLU A 120 -14.72 -10.86 12.29
C GLU A 120 -15.39 -10.48 10.97
N GLY A 121 -14.60 -10.53 9.89
CA GLY A 121 -15.07 -10.22 8.54
C GLY A 121 -15.16 -8.72 8.24
N GLY A 122 -14.91 -8.40 6.98
CA GLY A 122 -14.93 -7.04 6.48
C GLY A 122 -13.65 -6.27 6.78
N LEU A 123 -13.73 -4.95 6.66
CA LEU A 123 -12.60 -4.03 6.76
C LEU A 123 -12.82 -3.06 7.91
N HIS A 124 -11.84 -2.98 8.82
CA HIS A 124 -11.78 -1.98 9.88
C HIS A 124 -10.74 -0.92 9.54
N ALA A 125 -11.15 0.30 9.23
CA ALA A 125 -10.25 1.41 8.92
C ALA A 125 -10.95 2.75 9.16
N ASP A 126 -10.21 3.83 9.38
CA ASP A 126 -10.77 5.18 9.26
C ASP A 126 -10.88 5.46 7.75
N ILE A 127 -12.09 5.47 7.19
CA ILE A 127 -12.33 5.62 5.74
C ILE A 127 -12.63 7.07 5.36
N ASN A 128 -13.23 7.83 6.28
CA ASN A 128 -13.64 9.23 6.08
C ASN A 128 -12.58 10.25 6.54
N GLY A 129 -11.53 9.82 7.24
CA GLY A 129 -10.41 10.64 7.70
C GLY A 129 -10.66 11.40 9.02
N ASP A 130 -11.70 11.07 9.78
CA ASP A 130 -12.05 11.78 11.02
C ASP A 130 -11.28 11.28 12.26
N GLY A 131 -10.52 10.19 12.12
CA GLY A 131 -9.73 9.57 13.19
C GLY A 131 -10.51 8.59 14.07
N VAL A 132 -11.77 8.29 13.74
CA VAL A 132 -12.59 7.23 14.34
C VAL A 132 -12.42 5.96 13.51
N LEU A 133 -12.50 4.80 14.16
CA LEU A 133 -12.39 3.52 13.46
C LEU A 133 -13.76 3.15 12.86
N ASP A 134 -13.78 2.89 11.57
CA ASP A 134 -14.96 2.47 10.82
C ASP A 134 -14.90 0.99 10.48
N HIS A 135 -16.06 0.38 10.26
CA HIS A 135 -16.22 -1.01 9.84
C HIS A 135 -17.05 -1.07 8.57
N VAL A 136 -16.49 -1.70 7.53
CA VAL A 136 -17.16 -1.97 6.26
C VAL A 136 -17.45 -3.46 6.16
N GLN A 137 -18.73 -3.79 6.02
CA GLN A 137 -19.21 -5.15 5.84
C GLN A 137 -19.98 -5.27 4.53
N VAL A 138 -19.96 -6.45 3.93
CA VAL A 138 -20.76 -6.79 2.76
C VAL A 138 -21.82 -7.82 3.13
N VAL A 139 -23.05 -7.57 2.70
CA VAL A 139 -24.20 -8.46 2.86
C VAL A 139 -24.37 -9.29 1.59
N GLY A 140 -24.44 -10.61 1.76
CA GLY A 140 -24.71 -11.56 0.68
C GLY A 140 -23.57 -12.53 0.34
N GLY A 141 -22.40 -12.43 1.00
CA GLY A 141 -21.32 -13.43 0.88
C GLY A 141 -21.42 -14.52 1.96
N ASN A 142 -21.32 -15.80 1.56
CA ASN A 142 -21.15 -16.97 2.44
C ASN A 142 -22.12 -17.07 3.63
N GLY A 143 -23.43 -16.88 3.40
CA GLY A 143 -24.44 -17.20 4.41
C GLY A 143 -24.30 -16.42 5.72
N ALA A 144 -23.57 -15.30 5.72
CA ALA A 144 -23.63 -14.35 6.82
C ALA A 144 -25.10 -13.95 6.99
N GLU A 145 -25.67 -14.28 8.15
CA GLU A 145 -27.04 -13.95 8.52
C GLU A 145 -27.34 -12.51 8.09
N GLN A 146 -28.51 -12.28 7.49
CA GLN A 146 -28.96 -10.94 7.10
C GLN A 146 -28.75 -9.99 8.27
N THR A 147 -27.64 -9.24 8.25
CA THR A 147 -27.28 -8.39 9.38
C THR A 147 -28.19 -7.19 9.32
N VAL A 148 -29.16 -7.20 10.21
CA VAL A 148 -29.96 -6.01 10.53
C VAL A 148 -28.98 -4.99 11.07
N VAL A 149 -28.68 -3.96 10.27
CA VAL A 149 -27.91 -2.81 10.75
C VAL A 149 -28.62 -2.28 11.99
N SER A 150 -27.91 -2.20 13.12
CA SER A 150 -28.49 -1.73 14.38
C SER A 150 -29.19 -0.38 14.18
N GLY A 151 -30.53 -0.40 14.21
CA GLY A 151 -31.38 0.78 14.04
C GLY A 151 -32.25 0.83 12.77
N SER A 152 -32.07 -0.07 11.78
CA SER A 152 -32.93 -0.16 10.59
C SER A 152 -33.72 -1.48 10.58
N MET A 153 -35.01 -1.43 10.25
CA MET A 153 -35.87 -2.61 10.05
C MET A 153 -35.76 -3.20 8.63
N GLU A 154 -34.93 -2.63 7.76
CA GLU A 154 -34.81 -3.08 6.37
C GLU A 154 -33.77 -4.19 6.22
N VAL A 155 -34.22 -5.35 5.75
CA VAL A 155 -33.38 -6.46 5.34
C VAL A 155 -32.62 -6.04 4.09
N LEU A 156 -31.29 -5.93 4.20
CA LEU A 156 -30.45 -5.57 3.07
C LEU A 156 -30.49 -6.67 2.01
N LYS A 157 -30.59 -6.23 0.74
CA LYS A 157 -30.54 -7.13 -0.41
C LYS A 157 -29.15 -7.76 -0.49
N PRO A 158 -29.01 -8.98 -1.04
CA PRO A 158 -27.70 -9.52 -1.38
C PRO A 158 -26.95 -8.54 -2.30
N CYS A 159 -25.64 -8.49 -2.17
CA CYS A 159 -24.77 -7.57 -2.91
C CYS A 159 -24.81 -6.10 -2.46
N TRP A 160 -24.89 -5.87 -1.15
CA TRP A 160 -24.85 -4.54 -0.55
C TRP A 160 -23.66 -4.40 0.38
N ALA A 161 -22.95 -3.29 0.31
CA ALA A 161 -21.96 -2.89 1.29
C ALA A 161 -22.56 -1.89 2.28
N VAL A 162 -22.16 -1.99 3.55
CA VAL A 162 -22.51 -1.07 4.62
C VAL A 162 -21.23 -0.65 5.31
N ALA A 163 -21.03 0.66 5.44
CA ALA A 163 -19.97 1.23 6.26
C ALA A 163 -20.58 1.84 7.52
N THR A 164 -19.97 1.60 8.67
CA THR A 164 -20.38 2.12 9.98
C THR A 164 -19.19 2.72 10.71
N SER A 165 -19.40 3.75 11.52
CA SER A 165 -18.35 4.42 12.29
C SER A 165 -18.48 4.13 13.78
N GLY A 166 -17.34 3.90 14.43
CA GLY A 166 -17.19 3.70 15.86
C GLY A 166 -17.13 2.24 16.31
N VAL A 167 -16.39 2.02 17.41
CA VAL A 167 -16.34 0.74 18.15
C VAL A 167 -16.69 1.00 19.62
N PRO A 168 -17.92 0.69 20.08
CA PRO A 168 -19.06 0.10 19.34
C PRO A 168 -19.66 1.09 18.32
N VAL A 169 -20.42 0.54 17.35
CA VAL A 169 -21.03 1.29 16.23
C VAL A 169 -21.91 2.44 16.76
N ARG A 170 -21.72 3.63 16.18
CA ARG A 170 -22.44 4.87 16.55
C ARG A 170 -23.27 5.42 15.42
N GLU A 171 -22.78 5.31 14.20
CA GLU A 171 -23.41 5.88 13.01
C GLU A 171 -23.14 4.99 11.80
N GLN A 172 -24.02 5.08 10.81
CA GLN A 172 -23.81 4.47 9.50
C GLN A 172 -23.19 5.52 8.59
N LEU A 173 -22.08 5.20 7.93
CA LEU A 173 -21.40 6.12 7.01
C LEU A 173 -22.00 6.07 5.61
N PHE A 174 -22.32 4.88 5.10
CA PHE A 174 -23.05 4.71 3.85
C PHE A 174 -23.61 3.28 3.70
N ASN A 175 -24.53 3.11 2.75
CA ASN A 175 -24.85 1.83 2.14
C ASN A 175 -24.88 1.94 0.61
N ALA A 176 -24.41 0.92 -0.09
CA ALA A 176 -24.35 0.94 -1.55
C ALA A 176 -24.43 -0.47 -2.15
N SER A 177 -25.00 -0.59 -3.34
CA SER A 177 -24.95 -1.84 -4.10
C SER A 177 -23.57 -2.02 -4.73
N ILE A 178 -22.90 -3.14 -4.47
CA ILE A 178 -21.56 -3.39 -5.07
C ILE A 178 -21.65 -4.13 -6.42
N CYS A 179 -22.80 -4.75 -6.71
CA CYS A 179 -23.09 -5.38 -8.00
C CYS A 179 -23.57 -4.35 -9.01
N HIS A 180 -23.25 -4.59 -10.28
CA HIS A 180 -23.83 -3.82 -11.36
C HIS A 180 -25.32 -4.16 -11.55
N TYR A 181 -26.23 -3.26 -11.20
CA TYR A 181 -27.55 -3.25 -11.81
C TYR A 181 -27.44 -2.46 -13.11
N HIS A 182 -27.49 -3.16 -14.25
CA HIS A 182 -27.74 -2.50 -15.53
C HIS A 182 -29.03 -1.68 -15.39
N PHE A 183 -28.91 -0.36 -15.26
CA PHE A 183 -30.01 0.56 -15.53
C PHE A 183 -30.32 0.45 -17.02
N ASN A 184 -31.26 -0.44 -17.35
CA ASN A 184 -32.00 -0.34 -18.61
C ASN A 184 -32.64 1.05 -18.65
N ILE A 185 -32.14 1.91 -19.54
CA ILE A 185 -32.70 3.21 -19.88
C ILE A 185 -34.00 3.00 -20.67
N PHE A 186 -35.02 2.39 -20.06
CA PHE A 186 -36.40 2.43 -20.56
C PHE A 186 -37.37 2.37 -19.39
N GLN A 187 -37.89 3.53 -19.01
CA GLN A 187 -39.16 3.62 -18.31
C GLN A 187 -40.30 3.33 -19.29
N HIS A 188 -41.35 2.70 -18.75
CA HIS A 188 -42.69 2.48 -19.30
C HIS A 188 -42.84 1.36 -20.33
N GLY A 189 -43.57 0.32 -19.89
CA GLY A 189 -44.36 -0.52 -20.78
C GLY A 189 -43.77 -1.91 -20.99
N ASP A 190 -44.55 -2.89 -20.55
CA ASP A 190 -44.68 -4.20 -21.16
C ASP A 190 -43.78 -5.35 -20.67
N PHE A 191 -44.50 -6.31 -20.08
CA PHE A 191 -44.13 -7.71 -19.92
C PHE A 191 -43.53 -8.28 -21.21
N ALA A 192 -42.23 -8.53 -21.21
CA ALA A 192 -41.60 -9.45 -22.16
C ALA A 192 -40.55 -10.31 -21.44
N ARG A 193 -41.02 -11.50 -21.03
CA ARG A 193 -40.32 -12.79 -21.05
C ARG A 193 -38.80 -12.75 -20.86
N SER A 194 -38.42 -13.14 -19.64
CA SER A 194 -37.35 -14.12 -19.36
C SER A 194 -36.82 -14.83 -20.61
N PHE A 195 -35.53 -14.65 -20.89
CA PHE A 195 -34.60 -15.74 -21.15
C PHE A 195 -33.20 -15.32 -20.68
N GLY A 196 -32.79 -15.87 -19.53
CA GLY A 196 -31.38 -16.06 -19.17
C GLY A 196 -30.79 -15.08 -18.16
N ARG A 197 -30.52 -15.57 -16.95
CA ARG A 197 -29.84 -14.91 -15.81
C ARG A 197 -30.71 -13.95 -14.99
N THR A 198 -31.70 -14.52 -14.30
CA THR A 198 -31.85 -14.15 -12.88
C THR A 198 -30.51 -14.45 -12.22
N ALA A 199 -29.75 -13.41 -11.86
CA ALA A 199 -28.57 -13.61 -11.04
C ALA A 199 -29.05 -14.24 -9.72
N ASP A 200 -28.77 -15.53 -9.54
CA ASP A 200 -29.06 -16.24 -8.30
C ASP A 200 -28.24 -15.60 -7.19
N ALA A 201 -28.85 -14.61 -6.53
CA ALA A 201 -28.26 -13.81 -5.47
C ALA A 201 -27.81 -14.65 -4.25
N GLY A 202 -28.17 -15.93 -4.21
CA GLY A 202 -27.69 -16.92 -3.23
C GLY A 202 -26.31 -17.51 -3.53
N SER A 203 -25.68 -17.17 -4.66
CA SER A 203 -24.36 -17.67 -5.08
C SER A 203 -23.25 -16.61 -5.10
N LEU A 204 -23.55 -15.41 -4.61
CA LEU A 204 -22.61 -14.30 -4.61
C LEU A 204 -21.57 -14.50 -3.51
N GLU A 205 -20.30 -14.46 -3.89
CA GLU A 205 -19.18 -14.35 -2.95
C GLU A 205 -18.47 -13.03 -3.18
N VAL A 206 -17.94 -12.45 -2.10
CA VAL A 206 -17.26 -11.16 -2.13
C VAL A 206 -15.98 -11.30 -1.32
N ALA A 207 -14.87 -10.90 -1.91
CA ALA A 207 -13.58 -10.86 -1.21
C ALA A 207 -13.61 -9.78 -0.12
N THR A 208 -12.73 -9.91 0.88
CA THR A 208 -12.59 -8.90 1.93
C THR A 208 -12.34 -7.52 1.32
N PRO A 209 -13.13 -6.49 1.68
CA PRO A 209 -12.92 -5.15 1.15
C PRO A 209 -11.55 -4.60 1.54
N ILE A 210 -11.01 -3.73 0.69
CA ILE A 210 -9.74 -3.03 0.96
C ILE A 210 -9.93 -1.52 0.98
N LEU A 211 -9.07 -0.82 1.71
CA LEU A 211 -8.93 0.63 1.62
C LEU A 211 -7.75 0.94 0.71
N VAL A 212 -7.97 1.76 -0.31
CA VAL A 212 -6.90 2.36 -1.12
C VAL A 212 -6.79 3.83 -0.79
N HIS A 213 -5.58 4.27 -0.45
CA HIS A 213 -5.35 5.65 -0.10
C HIS A 213 -5.55 6.58 -1.31
N THR A 214 -6.40 7.57 -1.13
CA THR A 214 -6.59 8.66 -2.09
C THR A 214 -5.74 9.85 -1.64
N ASP A 215 -5.07 10.52 -2.57
CA ASP A 215 -4.41 11.80 -2.29
C ASP A 215 -5.40 12.93 -2.59
N ASP A 216 -6.08 13.41 -1.55
CA ASP A 216 -7.02 14.53 -1.66
C ASP A 216 -6.34 15.91 -1.50
N GLY A 217 -5.00 15.94 -1.42
CA GLY A 217 -4.22 17.16 -1.20
C GLY A 217 -4.32 17.72 0.22
N HIS A 218 -5.07 17.08 1.12
CA HIS A 218 -5.16 17.45 2.52
C HIS A 218 -4.23 16.60 3.38
N ARG A 219 -3.54 17.25 4.33
CA ARG A 219 -2.72 16.56 5.32
C ARG A 219 -3.61 16.01 6.43
N HIS A 220 -4.16 14.82 6.21
CA HIS A 220 -4.81 14.07 7.28
C HIS A 220 -3.82 13.75 8.37
N ARG A 221 -4.19 14.05 9.63
CA ARG A 221 -3.24 14.13 10.75
C ARG A 221 -2.53 12.81 11.03
N LYS A 222 -3.14 11.67 10.68
CA LYS A 222 -2.58 10.31 10.69
C LYS A 222 -3.43 9.42 9.80
N GLY A 223 -3.04 9.28 8.53
CA GLY A 223 -3.82 8.59 7.49
C GLY A 223 -4.61 7.36 7.96
N SER A 224 -5.91 7.42 7.77
CA SER A 224 -6.53 6.66 6.69
C SER A 224 -7.76 7.44 6.23
N HIS A 225 -7.78 7.74 4.95
CA HIS A 225 -8.96 8.16 4.20
C HIS A 225 -8.71 7.62 2.79
N GLY A 226 -9.76 7.33 2.06
CA GLY A 226 -9.60 6.78 0.73
C GLY A 226 -10.82 6.06 0.22
N ASP A 227 -10.60 5.35 -0.88
CA ASP A 227 -11.63 4.63 -1.59
C ASP A 227 -11.69 3.19 -1.07
N VAL A 228 -12.90 2.72 -0.77
CA VAL A 228 -13.16 1.33 -0.39
C VAL A 228 -13.46 0.54 -1.65
N ILE A 229 -12.73 -0.56 -1.83
CA ILE A 229 -12.83 -1.38 -3.04
C ILE A 229 -13.37 -2.76 -2.68
N PHE A 230 -14.26 -3.24 -3.53
CA PHE A 230 -14.95 -4.52 -3.43
C PHE A 230 -14.64 -5.35 -4.67
N LEU A 231 -14.52 -6.67 -4.50
CA LEU A 231 -14.36 -7.64 -5.58
C LEU A 231 -15.40 -8.75 -5.39
N THR A 232 -16.23 -8.97 -6.40
CA THR A 232 -17.22 -10.06 -6.42
C THR A 232 -16.69 -11.27 -7.19
N ASN A 233 -17.28 -12.44 -6.93
CA ASN A 233 -16.92 -13.69 -7.60
C ASN A 233 -17.21 -13.70 -9.11
N GLN A 234 -18.00 -12.73 -9.57
CA GLN A 234 -18.24 -12.46 -10.99
C GLN A 234 -17.15 -11.60 -11.63
N GLY A 235 -16.08 -11.27 -10.88
CA GLY A 235 -14.96 -10.47 -11.38
C GLY A 235 -15.27 -8.98 -11.46
N GLU A 236 -16.36 -8.51 -10.82
CA GLU A 236 -16.68 -7.08 -10.73
C GLU A 236 -15.87 -6.44 -9.61
N VAL A 237 -15.11 -5.41 -9.95
CA VAL A 237 -14.36 -4.58 -9.01
C VAL A 237 -15.01 -3.21 -8.94
N THR A 238 -15.49 -2.84 -7.76
CA THR A 238 -16.24 -1.58 -7.54
C THR A 238 -15.54 -0.72 -6.50
N SER A 239 -15.44 0.58 -6.78
CA SER A 239 -14.83 1.57 -5.88
C SER A 239 -15.83 2.62 -5.40
N TYR A 240 -15.84 2.84 -4.10
CA TYR A 240 -16.66 3.85 -3.42
C TYR A 240 -15.81 4.74 -2.52
N SER A 241 -16.09 6.04 -2.52
CA SER A 241 -15.57 6.96 -1.49
C SER A 241 -16.70 7.34 -0.52
N PRO A 242 -16.40 7.58 0.76
CA PRO A 242 -17.39 8.11 1.69
C PRO A 242 -17.78 9.55 1.28
N GLY A 243 -19.07 9.87 1.39
CA GLY A 243 -19.59 11.20 1.13
C GLY A 243 -19.22 12.23 2.21
N LEU A 244 -19.10 13.50 1.81
CA LEU A 244 -18.73 14.61 2.70
C LEU A 244 -19.77 14.96 3.78
N HIS A 245 -21.05 14.64 3.56
CA HIS A 245 -22.17 15.12 4.39
C HIS A 245 -22.97 14.00 5.09
N GLY A 246 -22.36 12.81 5.25
CA GLY A 246 -22.94 11.69 5.98
C GLY A 246 -23.96 10.87 5.17
N ASN A 247 -23.93 9.56 5.39
CA ASN A 247 -24.81 8.50 4.85
C ASN A 247 -24.74 8.19 3.34
N ASP A 248 -24.08 9.01 2.53
CA ASP A 248 -23.98 8.78 1.08
C ASP A 248 -22.65 8.13 0.67
N ALA A 249 -22.70 7.19 -0.27
CA ALA A 249 -21.53 6.64 -0.96
C ALA A 249 -21.35 7.32 -2.31
N ILE A 250 -20.14 7.81 -2.60
CA ILE A 250 -19.78 8.35 -3.91
C ILE A 250 -19.23 7.21 -4.75
N TRP A 251 -19.96 6.80 -5.79
CA TRP A 251 -19.46 5.84 -6.78
C TRP A 251 -18.31 6.48 -7.58
N ARG A 252 -17.16 5.80 -7.63
CA ARG A 252 -15.98 6.28 -8.35
C ARG A 252 -15.83 5.64 -9.71
N TRP A 253 -15.86 4.31 -9.71
CA TRP A 253 -15.72 3.50 -10.91
C TRP A 253 -16.12 2.06 -10.60
N GLN A 254 -16.41 1.30 -11.66
CA GLN A 254 -16.62 -0.13 -11.63
C GLN A 254 -15.98 -0.75 -12.87
N LEU A 255 -15.32 -1.89 -12.70
CA LEU A 255 -14.62 -2.61 -13.76
C LEU A 255 -15.04 -4.09 -13.72
N SER A 256 -15.34 -4.67 -14.88
CA SER A 256 -15.47 -6.11 -15.03
C SER A 256 -14.13 -6.70 -15.47
N THR A 257 -13.65 -7.70 -14.75
CA THR A 257 -12.36 -8.36 -14.93
C THR A 257 -12.55 -9.88 -15.01
N GLY A 258 -11.56 -10.63 -15.49
CA GLY A 258 -11.62 -12.09 -15.43
C GLY A 258 -11.14 -12.69 -14.09
N ALA A 259 -10.98 -11.87 -13.05
CA ALA A 259 -10.72 -12.33 -11.68
C ALA A 259 -11.97 -12.96 -11.03
N THR A 260 -12.53 -13.99 -11.67
CA THR A 260 -13.74 -14.71 -11.27
C THR A 260 -13.41 -15.94 -10.42
N TRP A 261 -14.32 -16.39 -9.56
CA TRP A 261 -14.18 -17.67 -8.86
C TRP A 261 -15.54 -18.25 -8.48
N SER A 262 -15.56 -19.51 -8.03
CA SER A 262 -16.74 -20.13 -7.45
C SER A 262 -16.32 -21.17 -6.44
N ASN A 263 -16.83 -21.08 -5.20
CA ASN A 263 -16.66 -22.12 -4.18
C ASN A 263 -17.97 -22.87 -3.91
N LEU A 264 -18.93 -22.80 -4.85
CA LEU A 264 -20.17 -23.54 -4.74
C LEU A 264 -19.90 -25.05 -4.69
N PRO A 265 -20.56 -25.79 -3.78
CA PRO A 265 -20.38 -27.22 -3.68
C PRO A 265 -20.81 -27.89 -5.00
N SER A 266 -19.89 -28.63 -5.60
CA SER A 266 -20.14 -29.38 -6.83
C SER A 266 -21.28 -30.39 -6.58
N PRO A 267 -22.30 -30.50 -7.46
CA PRO A 267 -23.47 -31.38 -7.24
C PRO A 267 -23.11 -32.87 -7.17
N SER A 268 -21.88 -33.23 -7.55
CA SER A 268 -21.30 -34.58 -7.45
C SER A 268 -20.74 -34.91 -6.06
N GLY A 269 -20.74 -33.98 -5.10
CA GLY A 269 -20.13 -34.19 -3.77
C GLY A 269 -18.61 -34.33 -3.80
N MET A 270 -17.98 -34.07 -4.96
CA MET A 270 -16.54 -34.00 -5.10
C MET A 270 -16.07 -32.66 -4.52
N ILE A 271 -15.23 -32.71 -3.49
CA ILE A 271 -14.61 -31.52 -2.91
C ILE A 271 -13.57 -31.02 -3.90
N GLU A 272 -13.91 -30.01 -4.70
CA GLU A 272 -12.93 -29.22 -5.43
C GLU A 272 -12.15 -28.34 -4.44
N ASN A 273 -10.91 -27.99 -4.78
CA ASN A 273 -10.09 -27.14 -3.94
C ASN A 273 -10.74 -25.76 -3.84
N VAL A 274 -10.97 -25.28 -2.61
CA VAL A 274 -11.54 -23.94 -2.36
C VAL A 274 -10.60 -22.88 -2.91
N VAL A 275 -11.11 -22.08 -3.84
CA VAL A 275 -10.41 -20.94 -4.44
C VAL A 275 -10.34 -19.81 -3.42
N VAL A 276 -9.15 -19.25 -3.27
CA VAL A 276 -8.89 -18.11 -2.40
C VAL A 276 -8.74 -16.85 -3.24
N PRO A 277 -9.79 -16.03 -3.37
CA PRO A 277 -9.66 -14.78 -4.11
C PRO A 277 -8.68 -13.84 -3.41
N THR A 278 -8.04 -12.97 -4.19
CA THR A 278 -7.17 -11.92 -3.65
C THR A 278 -7.68 -10.56 -4.06
N LEU A 279 -7.85 -9.67 -3.09
CA LEU A 279 -8.02 -8.23 -3.32
C LEU A 279 -7.05 -7.52 -2.38
N LYS A 280 -6.01 -6.87 -2.92
CA LYS A 280 -4.99 -6.18 -2.11
C LYS A 280 -4.45 -4.93 -2.78
N PRO A 281 -4.21 -3.85 -2.03
CA PRO A 281 -3.36 -2.76 -2.49
C PRO A 281 -1.89 -3.17 -2.36
N PHE A 282 -1.05 -2.75 -3.30
CA PHE A 282 0.40 -2.93 -3.20
C PHE A 282 1.15 -1.84 -4.00
N PRO A 283 2.34 -1.43 -3.56
CA PRO A 283 3.18 -0.55 -4.33
C PRO A 283 3.89 -1.32 -5.45
N LEU A 284 4.05 -0.72 -6.63
CA LEU A 284 4.83 -1.32 -7.73
C LEU A 284 6.35 -1.31 -7.48
N ARG A 285 6.82 -0.55 -6.49
CA ARG A 285 8.25 -0.46 -6.13
C ARG A 285 8.38 -0.42 -4.62
N ALA A 286 9.49 -0.95 -4.11
CA ALA A 286 9.84 -0.82 -2.71
C ALA A 286 9.87 0.66 -2.29
N ASN A 287 9.09 1.02 -1.27
CA ASN A 287 8.91 2.38 -0.73
C ASN A 287 8.25 3.40 -1.68
N ASP A 288 7.49 2.97 -2.69
CA ASP A 288 6.58 3.88 -3.39
C ASP A 288 5.36 4.19 -2.50
N ASN A 289 4.88 5.44 -2.58
CA ASN A 289 3.65 5.85 -1.90
C ASN A 289 2.42 5.61 -2.78
N LYS A 290 2.60 5.30 -4.07
CA LYS A 290 1.51 5.00 -4.99
C LYS A 290 1.23 3.51 -5.00
N GLU A 291 0.03 3.17 -4.56
CA GLU A 291 -0.47 1.80 -4.56
C GLU A 291 -1.31 1.55 -5.81
N VAL A 292 -1.17 0.35 -6.34
CA VAL A 292 -2.07 -0.25 -7.33
C VAL A 292 -2.84 -1.38 -6.65
N ILE A 293 -3.89 -1.86 -7.29
CA ILE A 293 -4.74 -2.93 -6.76
C ILE A 293 -4.44 -4.19 -7.55
N ILE A 294 -4.31 -5.33 -6.87
CA ILE A 294 -4.39 -6.65 -7.51
C ILE A 294 -5.71 -7.30 -7.11
N ALA A 295 -6.44 -7.79 -8.11
CA ALA A 295 -7.63 -8.61 -7.99
C ALA A 295 -7.35 -9.98 -8.63
N ALA A 296 -7.52 -11.09 -7.90
CA ALA A 296 -7.25 -12.42 -8.43
C ALA A 296 -8.37 -13.40 -8.13
N GLY A 297 -8.75 -14.16 -9.17
CA GLY A 297 -9.72 -15.23 -9.13
C GLY A 297 -9.08 -16.60 -9.29
N ASP A 298 -9.75 -17.52 -9.99
CA ASP A 298 -9.30 -18.90 -10.19
C ASP A 298 -8.19 -19.03 -11.25
N GLN A 299 -8.30 -18.29 -12.36
CA GLN A 299 -7.48 -18.44 -13.56
C GLN A 299 -6.79 -17.14 -13.98
N GLU A 300 -7.21 -16.00 -13.43
CA GLU A 300 -6.65 -14.70 -13.80
C GLU A 300 -6.43 -13.82 -12.58
N ALA A 301 -5.30 -13.13 -12.57
CA ALA A 301 -5.04 -11.99 -11.70
C ALA A 301 -4.89 -10.72 -12.53
N VAL A 302 -5.49 -9.63 -12.07
CA VAL A 302 -5.56 -8.36 -12.77
C VAL A 302 -5.01 -7.26 -11.88
N VAL A 303 -4.12 -6.45 -12.44
CA VAL A 303 -3.58 -5.25 -11.78
C VAL A 303 -4.36 -4.04 -12.27
N ILE A 304 -4.89 -3.25 -11.34
CA ILE A 304 -5.80 -2.13 -11.58
C ILE A 304 -5.18 -0.86 -10.97
N SER A 305 -5.29 0.26 -11.67
CA SER A 305 -4.89 1.56 -11.14
C SER A 305 -5.89 2.07 -10.10
N GLY A 306 -5.49 2.98 -9.20
CA GLY A 306 -6.43 3.64 -8.28
C GLY A 306 -7.58 4.39 -8.98
N GLY A 307 -7.42 4.71 -10.28
CA GLY A 307 -8.44 5.35 -11.10
C GLY A 307 -9.40 4.38 -11.81
N GLY A 308 -9.28 3.07 -11.61
CA GLY A 308 -10.17 2.07 -12.21
C GLY A 308 -9.79 1.60 -13.62
N SER A 309 -8.54 1.80 -14.04
CA SER A 309 -8.05 1.28 -15.32
C SER A 309 -7.27 -0.02 -15.12
N MET A 310 -7.56 -1.04 -15.91
CA MET A 310 -6.73 -2.25 -15.99
C MET A 310 -5.33 -1.91 -16.53
N LEU A 311 -4.29 -2.25 -15.78
CA LEU A 311 -2.89 -2.03 -16.16
C LEU A 311 -2.30 -3.26 -16.86
N THR A 312 -2.58 -4.44 -16.33
CA THR A 312 -2.12 -5.73 -16.89
C THR A 312 -2.94 -6.87 -16.30
N SER A 313 -2.92 -8.02 -16.96
CA SER A 313 -3.44 -9.27 -16.43
C SER A 313 -2.40 -10.39 -16.51
N ILE A 314 -2.57 -11.37 -15.63
CA ILE A 314 -1.69 -12.50 -15.41
C ILE A 314 -2.55 -13.75 -15.45
N GLU A 315 -2.30 -14.62 -16.42
CA GLU A 315 -2.91 -15.95 -16.46
C GLU A 315 -2.28 -16.83 -15.37
N LEU A 316 -3.12 -17.38 -14.49
CA LEU A 316 -2.71 -18.21 -13.38
C LEU A 316 -2.67 -19.68 -13.83
N PRO A 317 -1.55 -20.40 -13.62
CA PRO A 317 -1.41 -21.82 -14.01
C PRO A 317 -2.29 -22.77 -13.18
N GLY A 318 -2.97 -22.27 -12.15
CA GLY A 318 -3.93 -23.03 -11.36
C GLY A 318 -4.55 -22.18 -10.24
N SER A 319 -5.62 -22.70 -9.65
CA SER A 319 -6.40 -21.98 -8.66
C SER A 319 -5.60 -21.64 -7.40
N PRO A 320 -5.63 -20.38 -6.92
CA PRO A 320 -4.97 -19.98 -5.68
C PRO A 320 -5.56 -20.71 -4.48
N THR A 321 -4.70 -21.36 -3.71
CA THR A 321 -5.03 -21.95 -2.39
C THR A 321 -4.80 -20.97 -1.25
N HIS A 322 -4.13 -19.86 -1.54
CA HIS A 322 -3.81 -18.78 -0.62
C HIS A 322 -3.95 -17.46 -1.38
N ALA A 323 -4.19 -16.36 -0.65
CA ALA A 323 -4.13 -15.04 -1.26
C ALA A 323 -2.73 -14.80 -1.84
N LEU A 324 -2.64 -14.12 -2.98
CA LEU A 324 -1.36 -13.83 -3.62
C LEU A 324 -0.45 -13.08 -2.64
N VAL A 325 0.82 -13.48 -2.66
CA VAL A 325 1.88 -12.86 -1.86
C VAL A 325 2.63 -11.88 -2.76
N LEU A 326 2.80 -10.66 -2.29
CA LEU A 326 3.32 -9.52 -3.05
C LEU A 326 4.62 -9.07 -2.40
N GLU A 327 5.74 -9.54 -2.92
CA GLU A 327 7.07 -9.35 -2.31
C GLU A 327 8.13 -9.30 -3.41
N ASP A 328 9.26 -8.64 -3.13
CA ASP A 328 10.41 -8.60 -4.04
C ASP A 328 11.17 -9.94 -3.99
N LEU A 329 10.78 -10.88 -4.85
CA LEU A 329 11.39 -12.21 -4.95
C LEU A 329 12.73 -12.16 -5.69
N SER A 330 12.83 -11.30 -6.70
CA SER A 330 14.01 -11.17 -7.56
C SER A 330 15.13 -10.31 -6.97
N GLY A 331 14.82 -9.48 -5.97
CA GLY A 331 15.75 -8.55 -5.32
C GLY A 331 16.05 -7.30 -6.15
N ASP A 332 15.19 -6.93 -7.10
CA ASP A 332 15.39 -5.80 -8.00
C ASP A 332 14.67 -4.51 -7.53
N GLY A 333 13.99 -4.57 -6.39
CA GLY A 333 13.22 -3.49 -5.79
C GLY A 333 11.84 -3.28 -6.41
N LEU A 334 11.39 -4.18 -7.28
CA LEU A 334 10.01 -4.28 -7.77
C LEU A 334 9.22 -5.29 -6.95
N THR A 335 7.90 -5.14 -6.95
CA THR A 335 7.03 -6.07 -6.24
C THR A 335 6.65 -7.20 -7.20
N ASP A 336 7.13 -8.40 -6.89
CA ASP A 336 6.79 -9.61 -7.64
C ASP A 336 5.53 -10.26 -7.04
N VAL A 337 4.92 -11.17 -7.80
CA VAL A 337 3.71 -11.88 -7.38
C VAL A 337 4.03 -13.36 -7.20
N ILE A 338 3.67 -13.91 -6.05
CA ILE A 338 3.84 -15.33 -5.73
C ILE A 338 2.44 -15.97 -5.60
N LEU A 339 2.22 -17.01 -6.39
CA LEU A 339 1.01 -17.82 -6.41
C LEU A 339 1.30 -19.18 -5.76
N VAL A 340 0.45 -19.59 -4.82
CA VAL A 340 0.48 -20.91 -4.20
C VAL A 340 -0.75 -21.70 -4.64
N THR A 341 -0.54 -22.80 -5.36
CA THR A 341 -1.60 -23.73 -5.78
C THR A 341 -1.42 -25.08 -5.11
N SER A 342 -2.39 -25.98 -5.28
CA SER A 342 -2.25 -27.37 -4.82
C SER A 342 -1.17 -28.15 -5.57
N GLY A 343 -0.77 -27.70 -6.77
CA GLY A 343 0.24 -28.33 -7.61
C GLY A 343 1.65 -27.75 -7.49
N GLY A 344 1.82 -26.57 -6.89
CA GLY A 344 3.13 -25.93 -6.75
C GLY A 344 3.09 -24.46 -6.38
N VAL A 345 4.28 -23.83 -6.36
CA VAL A 345 4.46 -22.41 -6.11
C VAL A 345 5.05 -21.76 -7.37
N TYR A 346 4.43 -20.68 -7.82
CA TYR A 346 4.81 -19.94 -9.02
C TYR A 346 5.18 -18.51 -8.66
N GLY A 347 6.25 -17.98 -9.25
CA GLY A 347 6.68 -16.59 -9.09
C GLY A 347 6.59 -15.84 -10.41
N PHE A 348 5.90 -14.71 -10.42
CA PHE A 348 5.79 -13.79 -11.55
C PHE A 348 6.63 -12.56 -11.25
N VAL A 349 7.69 -12.37 -12.04
CA VAL A 349 8.62 -11.25 -11.86
C VAL A 349 8.15 -10.04 -12.64
N GLN A 350 8.05 -8.89 -11.99
CA GLN A 350 7.69 -7.65 -12.65
C GLN A 350 8.85 -7.20 -13.55
N SER A 351 8.60 -6.99 -14.83
CA SER A 351 9.60 -6.46 -15.76
C SER A 351 9.25 -5.04 -16.21
N ARG A 352 10.25 -4.15 -16.23
CA ARG A 352 10.12 -2.83 -16.86
C ARG A 352 10.46 -2.96 -18.33
N GLN A 353 9.48 -2.75 -19.20
CA GLN A 353 9.76 -2.52 -20.61
C GLN A 353 9.94 -1.01 -20.81
N PRO A 354 11.18 -0.48 -20.89
CA PRO A 354 11.38 0.90 -21.30
C PRO A 354 10.74 1.09 -22.67
N GLY A 355 9.92 2.12 -22.83
CA GLY A 355 9.11 2.35 -24.03
C GLY A 355 9.99 2.46 -25.28
N ALA A 356 10.18 1.33 -25.97
CA ALA A 356 11.02 1.23 -27.16
C ALA A 356 10.54 2.16 -28.27
N LEU A 357 9.25 2.48 -28.30
CA LEU A 357 8.64 3.41 -29.26
C LEU A 357 9.17 4.85 -29.11
N PHE A 358 9.31 5.37 -27.89
CA PHE A 358 9.84 6.73 -27.69
C PHE A 358 11.34 6.81 -27.98
N PHE A 359 12.08 5.76 -27.63
CA PHE A 359 13.50 5.68 -27.97
C PHE A 359 13.71 5.56 -29.49
N SER A 360 12.95 4.69 -30.17
CA SER A 360 13.05 4.50 -31.62
C SER A 360 12.64 5.75 -32.40
N THR A 361 11.59 6.47 -31.96
CA THR A 361 11.17 7.73 -32.60
C THR A 361 12.21 8.82 -32.40
N LEU A 362 12.79 8.95 -31.21
CA LEU A 362 13.84 9.94 -30.95
C LEU A 362 15.10 9.66 -31.76
N VAL A 363 15.56 8.40 -31.81
CA VAL A 363 16.68 7.99 -32.66
C VAL A 363 16.37 8.22 -34.14
N GLY A 364 15.15 7.92 -34.59
CA GLY A 364 14.69 8.22 -35.95
C GLY A 364 14.74 9.71 -36.28
N CYS A 365 14.22 10.56 -35.40
CA CYS A 365 14.29 12.02 -35.54
C CYS A 365 15.73 12.53 -35.60
N LEU A 366 16.62 11.98 -34.75
CA LEU A 366 18.03 12.36 -34.72
C LEU A 366 18.75 11.98 -36.02
N MET A 367 18.48 10.81 -36.58
CA MET A 367 19.01 10.38 -37.88
C MET A 367 18.57 11.31 -39.02
N VAL A 368 17.31 11.74 -39.03
CA VAL A 368 16.80 12.71 -40.04
C VAL A 368 17.51 14.05 -39.90
N ILE A 369 17.67 14.57 -38.69
CA ILE A 369 18.38 15.84 -38.44
C ILE A 369 19.83 15.74 -38.92
N MET A 370 20.52 14.64 -38.62
CA MET A 370 21.89 14.41 -39.08
C MET A 370 22.00 14.34 -40.60
N ALA A 371 21.03 13.71 -41.27
CA ALA A 371 20.97 13.68 -42.74
C ALA A 371 20.76 15.08 -43.34
N VAL A 372 19.87 15.89 -42.76
CA VAL A 372 19.63 17.28 -43.20
C VAL A 372 20.88 18.15 -42.98
N LEU A 373 21.55 18.00 -41.84
CA LEU A 373 22.81 18.71 -41.56
C LEU A 373 23.91 18.29 -42.54
N PHE A 374 24.04 17.00 -42.82
CA PHE A 374 25.01 16.49 -43.78
C PHE A 374 24.77 17.05 -45.19
N VAL A 375 23.52 17.00 -45.67
CA VAL A 375 23.14 17.52 -46.99
C VAL A 375 23.27 19.04 -47.08
N SER A 376 23.04 19.78 -45.99
CA SER A 376 23.19 21.25 -46.00
C SER A 376 24.63 21.73 -45.86
N GLN A 377 25.53 20.94 -45.26
CA GLN A 377 26.95 21.26 -45.14
C GLN A 377 27.77 20.83 -46.36
N HIS A 378 27.39 19.74 -47.04
CA HIS A 378 28.11 19.23 -48.21
C HIS A 378 28.22 20.23 -49.41
N PRO A 379 27.17 20.98 -49.81
CA PRO A 379 27.26 21.94 -50.92
C PRO A 379 28.01 23.23 -50.53
N ASN A 380 28.09 23.56 -49.24
CA ASN A 380 28.81 24.75 -48.76
C ASN A 380 30.34 24.55 -48.68
N SER A 381 30.80 23.30 -48.61
CA SER A 381 32.23 22.96 -48.64
C SER A 381 32.82 22.98 -50.06
N ILE A 382 32.05 22.54 -51.06
CA ILE A 382 32.52 22.41 -52.45
C ILE A 382 32.73 23.75 -53.17
N ASN A 383 32.04 24.83 -52.75
CA ASN A 383 32.10 26.14 -53.43
C ASN A 383 33.18 27.12 -52.90
N LYS A 384 34.08 26.70 -51.99
CA LYS A 384 35.13 27.57 -51.41
C LYS A 384 36.57 27.12 -51.70
N GLY A 385 36.84 26.54 -52.86
CA GLY A 385 38.18 26.10 -53.23
C GLY A 385 38.55 26.29 -54.69
N LYS A 386 38.95 27.50 -55.09
CA LYS A 386 39.91 27.68 -56.19
C LYS A 386 40.74 28.97 -55.99
N PRO A 387 42.06 28.87 -55.75
CA PRO A 387 42.93 30.03 -55.77
C PRO A 387 43.19 30.45 -57.22
N ARG A 388 43.28 31.77 -57.46
CA ARG A 388 43.70 32.36 -58.73
C ARG A 388 45.18 32.06 -58.97
N THR A 389 45.52 31.47 -60.11
CA THR A 389 46.88 31.46 -60.68
C THR A 389 46.94 32.35 -61.92
N SER A 390 47.91 33.24 -61.89
CA SER A 390 48.34 34.18 -62.92
C SER A 390 49.22 33.53 -64.01
N ALA A 391 49.22 34.16 -65.20
CA ALA A 391 50.20 34.06 -66.29
C ALA A 391 50.23 32.69 -67.04
N ASP A 392 50.53 32.59 -68.34
CA ASP A 392 51.33 33.49 -69.17
C ASP A 392 51.07 33.28 -70.66
N HIS A 393 51.40 34.31 -71.44
CA HIS A 393 51.37 34.39 -72.90
C HIS A 393 52.27 33.33 -73.59
N ARG A 394 51.84 32.82 -74.76
CA ARG A 394 52.76 32.56 -75.88
C ARG A 394 52.06 32.60 -77.24
N HIS A 395 52.43 33.63 -78.00
CA HIS A 395 52.37 33.74 -79.45
C HIS A 395 53.20 32.64 -80.13
N ILE A 396 52.65 31.99 -81.16
CA ILE A 396 53.39 31.52 -82.35
C ILE A 396 52.44 31.62 -83.56
N GLY A 397 52.64 32.64 -84.41
CA GLY A 397 52.49 32.49 -85.87
C GLY A 397 53.81 31.92 -86.42
N SER A 398 53.98 31.47 -87.64
CA SER A 398 53.18 31.45 -88.86
C SER A 398 54.07 30.71 -89.87
N SER A 399 53.50 29.86 -90.71
CA SER A 399 53.97 29.60 -92.08
C SER A 399 52.80 28.91 -92.78
N GLN A 400 52.38 29.30 -93.98
CA GLN A 400 53.12 29.98 -95.05
C GLN A 400 53.42 31.46 -94.87
#